data_AF-A0A1F9I300-F1
#
_entry.id   AF-A0A1F9I300-F1
#
_cell.length_a   1.000
_cell.length_b   1.000
_cell.length_c   1.000
_cell.angle_alpha   90.00
_cell.angle_beta   90.00
_cell.angle_gamma   90.00
#
_symmetry.space_group_name_H-M   'P 1'
#
loop_
_entity.id
_entity.type
_entity.pdbx_description
1 polymer ?
#
loop_
_entity_poly.entity_id
_entity_poly.type
_entity_poly.pdbx_seq_one_letter_code
_entity_poly.pdbx_strand_id
1 'polypeptide(L)' 'MRFIAGVALMGVSFLVYPAYSLIILLLPFSKEIKVGVIAAASLLSWGVFSAGIYLAGREGYDWLKRLSLWRR' A
#
# COMPACT_ATOMS: atom_id res chain seq x y z
N MET A 1 10.97 -14.74 -1.41
CA MET A 1 9.70 -14.38 -2.07
C MET A 1 8.77 -13.58 -1.18
N ARG A 2 8.49 -14.01 0.08
CA ARG A 2 7.54 -13.33 0.99
C ARG A 2 7.88 -11.86 1.29
N PHE A 3 9.16 -11.56 1.54
CA PHE A 3 9.61 -10.17 1.75
C PHE A 3 9.34 -9.25 0.56
N ILE A 4 9.74 -9.66 -0.65
CA ILE A 4 9.53 -8.89 -1.88
C ILE A 4 8.03 -8.68 -2.13
N ALA A 5 7.22 -9.73 -1.93
CA ALA A 5 5.76 -9.62 -2.02
C ALA A 5 5.20 -8.62 -0.99
N GLY A 6 5.70 -8.63 0.25
CA GLY A 6 5.32 -7.67 1.28
C GLY A 6 5.66 -6.22 0.90
N VAL A 7 6.87 -5.97 0.42
CA VAL A 7 7.31 -4.65 -0.06
C VAL A 7 6.50 -4.21 -1.28
N ALA A 8 6.22 -5.12 -2.22
CA ALA A 8 5.39 -4.84 -3.39
C ALA A 8 3.96 -4.46 -2.97
N LEU A 9 3.35 -5.19 -2.03
CA LEU A 9 2.02 -4.86 -1.50
C LEU A 9 2.00 -3.50 -0.82
N MET A 10 3.03 -3.19 0.00
CA MET A 10 3.18 -1.85 0.57
C MET A 10 3.29 -0.78 -0.50
N GLY A 11 4.08 -0.99 -1.56
CA GLY A 11 4.22 -0.01 -2.64
C GLY A 11 2.90 0.21 -3.38
N VAL A 12 2.20 -0.89 -3.70
CA VAL A 12 0.93 -0.86 -4.43
C VAL A 12 -0.18 -0.19 -3.62
N SER A 13 -0.19 -0.28 -2.27
CA SER A 13 -1.19 0.41 -1.46
C SER A 13 -1.15 1.94 -1.64
N PHE A 14 0.01 2.52 -1.96
CA PHE A 14 0.11 3.96 -2.24
C PHE A 14 -0.46 4.37 -3.61
N LEU A 15 -0.77 3.41 -4.51
CA LEU A 15 -1.49 3.73 -5.75
C LEU A 15 -2.94 4.19 -5.50
N VAL A 16 -3.42 4.11 -4.26
CA VAL A 16 -4.72 4.67 -3.86
C VAL A 16 -4.77 6.20 -4.06
N TYR A 17 -3.66 6.92 -3.89
CA TYR A 17 -3.61 8.37 -4.04
C TYR A 17 -3.85 8.86 -5.47
N PRO A 18 -3.14 8.33 -6.50
CA PRO A 18 -3.50 8.64 -7.88
C PRO A 18 -4.90 8.09 -8.24
N ALA A 19 -5.35 7.00 -7.63
CA ALA A 19 -6.72 6.51 -7.83
C ALA A 19 -7.78 7.52 -7.35
N TYR A 20 -7.54 8.29 -6.28
CA TYR A 20 -8.44 9.37 -5.87
C TYR A 20 -8.61 10.44 -6.95
N SER A 21 -7.51 10.85 -7.59
CA SER A 21 -7.56 11.80 -8.70
C SER A 21 -8.39 11.26 -9.87
N LEU A 22 -8.23 9.97 -10.20
CA LEU A 22 -9.01 9.32 -11.24
C LEU A 22 -10.51 9.25 -10.87
N ILE A 23 -10.84 8.89 -9.64
CA ILE A 23 -12.23 8.82 -9.15
C ILE A 23 -12.89 10.21 -9.21
N ILE A 24 -12.17 11.26 -8.83
CA ILE A 24 -12.72 12.62 -8.83
C ILE A 24 -12.93 13.12 -10.26
N LEU A 25 -11.95 12.95 -11.14
CA LEU A 25 -11.93 13.52 -12.49
C LEU A 25 -12.75 12.72 -13.51
N LEU A 26 -12.69 11.40 -13.47
CA LEU A 26 -13.23 10.54 -14.55
C LEU A 26 -14.57 9.90 -14.20
N LEU A 27 -14.89 9.74 -12.91
CA LEU A 27 -16.07 8.99 -12.52
C LEU A 27 -17.33 9.87 -12.62
N PRO A 28 -18.35 9.51 -13.42
CA PRO A 28 -19.54 10.35 -13.62
C PRO A 28 -20.63 10.11 -12.57
N PHE A 29 -20.26 10.07 -11.28
CA PHE A 29 -21.20 9.89 -10.17
C PHE A 29 -21.35 11.16 -9.31
N SER A 30 -22.37 11.17 -8.46
CA SER A 30 -22.58 12.24 -7.48
C SER A 30 -21.39 12.35 -6.52
N LYS A 31 -21.28 13.51 -5.88
CA LYS A 31 -20.19 13.78 -4.91
C LYS A 31 -20.24 12.81 -3.73
N GLU A 32 -21.43 12.44 -3.24
CA GLU A 32 -21.54 11.51 -2.10
C GLU A 32 -20.99 10.12 -2.47
N ILE A 33 -21.33 9.61 -3.65
CA ILE A 33 -20.85 8.30 -4.12
C ILE A 33 -19.33 8.32 -4.28
N LYS A 34 -18.77 9.39 -4.87
CA LYS A 34 -17.31 9.53 -5.02
C LYS A 34 -16.59 9.49 -3.68
N VAL A 35 -17.10 10.21 -2.68
CA VAL A 35 -16.54 10.21 -1.33
C VAL A 35 -16.62 8.80 -0.70
N GLY A 36 -17.74 8.11 -0.86
CA GLY A 36 -17.88 6.72 -0.40
C GLY A 36 -16.86 5.78 -1.04
N VAL A 37 -16.66 5.88 -2.35
CA VAL A 37 -15.68 5.06 -3.09
C VAL A 37 -14.25 5.38 -2.65
N ILE A 38 -13.91 6.66 -2.47
CA ILE A 38 -12.60 7.10 -1.95
C ILE A 38 -12.35 6.52 -0.56
N ALA A 39 -13.35 6.58 0.33
CA ALA A 39 -13.25 6.04 1.68
C ALA A 39 -13.04 4.52 1.67
N ALA A 40 -13.80 3.79 0.85
CA ALA A 40 -13.66 2.34 0.71
C ALA A 40 -12.28 1.95 0.15
N ALA A 41 -11.81 2.65 -0.89
CA ALA A 41 -10.48 2.45 -1.46
C ALA A 41 -9.36 2.74 -0.44
N SER A 42 -9.52 3.77 0.39
CA SER A 42 -8.61 4.10 1.48
C SER A 42 -8.51 2.95 2.49
N LEU A 43 -9.64 2.42 2.95
CA LEU A 43 -9.68 1.29 3.88
C LEU A 43 -9.00 0.03 3.31
N LEU A 44 -9.25 -0.25 2.03
CA LEU A 44 -8.59 -1.36 1.33
C LEU A 44 -7.08 -1.14 1.22
N SER A 45 -6.64 0.09 0.92
CA SER A 45 -5.22 0.46 0.88
C SER A 45 -4.53 0.19 2.22
N TRP A 46 -5.14 0.62 3.34
CA TRP A 46 -4.62 0.32 4.67
C TRP A 46 -4.56 -1.18 4.98
N GLY A 47 -5.56 -1.96 4.54
CA GLY A 47 -5.55 -3.41 4.66
C GLY A 47 -4.41 -4.07 3.88
N VAL A 48 -4.21 -3.67 2.62
CA VAL A 48 -3.12 -4.16 1.75
C VAL A 48 -1.76 -3.78 2.33
N PHE A 49 -1.61 -2.54 2.81
CA PHE A 49 -0.39 -2.08 3.47
C PHE A 49 -0.06 -2.92 4.71
N SER A 50 -1.06 -3.17 5.56
CA SER A 50 -0.90 -3.98 6.77
C SER A 50 -0.54 -5.43 6.46
N ALA A 51 -1.15 -6.02 5.42
CA ALA A 51 -0.77 -7.34 4.92
C ALA A 51 0.66 -7.34 4.37
N GLY A 52 1.06 -6.26 3.69
CA GLY A 52 2.42 -6.02 3.25
C GLY A 52 3.42 -6.01 4.41
N ILE A 53 3.11 -5.30 5.51
CA ILE A 53 3.90 -5.30 6.75
C ILE A 53 4.05 -6.71 7.31
N TYR A 54 2.93 -7.43 7.43
CA TYR A 54 2.93 -8.79 7.95
C TYR A 54 3.81 -9.73 7.12
N LEU A 55 3.71 -9.64 5.79
CA LEU A 55 4.48 -10.47 4.86
C LEU A 55 5.95 -10.08 4.76
N ALA A 56 6.27 -8.79 4.90
CA ALA A 56 7.64 -8.31 4.96
C ALA A 56 8.34 -8.83 6.22
N GLY A 57 7.62 -8.82 7.36
CA GLY A 57 7.95 -9.56 8.58
C GLY A 57 9.37 -9.37 9.13
N ARG A 58 9.71 -10.25 10.09
CA ARG A 58 11.01 -10.27 10.78
C ARG A 58 12.18 -10.63 9.86
N GLU A 59 11.93 -11.40 8.80
CA GLU A 59 12.91 -11.73 7.76
C GLU A 59 13.37 -10.48 6.99
N GLY A 60 12.46 -9.56 6.68
CA GLY A 60 12.79 -8.27 6.09
C GLY A 60 13.64 -7.40 7.00
N TYR A 61 13.31 -7.38 8.29
CA TYR A 61 14.09 -6.67 9.31
C TYR A 61 15.50 -7.25 9.46
N ASP A 62 15.63 -8.58 9.52
CA ASP A 62 16.93 -9.25 9.61
C ASP A 62 17.76 -9.08 8.33
N TRP A 63 17.13 -9.04 7.14
CA TRP A 63 17.81 -8.74 5.88
C TRP A 63 18.33 -7.29 5.84
N LEU A 64 17.48 -6.31 6.19
CA LEU A 64 17.87 -4.89 6.31
C LEU A 64 18.99 -4.70 7.34
N LYS A 65 18.91 -5.39 8.47
CA LYS A 65 19.93 -5.36 9.51
C LYS A 65 21.26 -5.95 9.01
N ARG A 66 21.22 -7.05 8.25
CA ARG A 66 22.41 -7.68 7.66
C ARG A 66 23.03 -6.80 6.58
N LEU A 67 22.22 -6.12 5.76
CA LEU A 67 22.67 -5.16 4.75
C LEU A 67 23.29 -3.90 5.37
N SER A 68 22.71 -3.40 6.47
CA SER A 68 23.22 -2.25 7.25
C SER A 68 24.57 -2.56 7.91
N LEU A 69 24.72 -3.76 8.49
CA LEU A 69 25.97 -4.24 9.07
C LEU A 69 27.07 -4.45 8.03
N TRP A 70 26.72 -4.78 6.78
CA TRP A 70 27.68 -4.93 5.68
C TRP A 70 28.20 -3.58 5.14
N ARG A 71 27.54 -2.47 5.49
CA ARG A 71 27.90 -1.11 5.06
C ARG A 71 28.75 -0.35 6.09
N ARG A 72 29.07 -0.97 7.23
CA ARG A 72 30.03 -0.50 8.24
C ARG A 72 31.30 -1.32 8.13
#